data_AF-A0A5C7ACV8-F1
#
_entry.id   AF-A0A5C7ACV8-F1
#
_cell.length_a   1.000
_cell.length_b   1.000
_cell.length_c   1.000
_cell.angle_alpha   90.00
_cell.angle_beta   90.00
_cell.angle_gamma   90.00
#
_symmetry.space_group_name_H-M   'P 1'
#
loop_
_entity.id
_entity.type
_entity.pdbx_description
1 polymer ?
#
loop_
_entity_poly.entity_id
_entity_poly.type
_entity_poly.pdbx_seq_one_letter_code
_entity_poly.pdbx_strand_id
1 'polypeptide(L)'
;MISRKNAEITQLIIHKVGNKFNDTKNAFSEKTVEFDEASYELMLPFLLKPFGSAVQSYRFNHHSSISLNEINNYSAQIFKDEAAFIDTSKHIVTHLYEQSNSANIKTGDVIVALFEGIEYNEITTNAIGIFKIESKINFFQTYLENNSYDVLVQKGISSKKVDKGCLILNQTDAQGNIIFSVDNNNYDAQYWINQFLNIKYADDSNSHTQQYLELCKDFSTEIIKTNYGAKEQNTFLAKTIDFFKENEIVNVERFKDEIFEEDKYKTEFDQYKKTFEDEQNLLIRNQFDVVERVVNKEKKKLKTDIKLDTNIQIKLDIDAPDASTEYLERGYDDEKKMHYYKVFFNAES
;
A
#
# COMPACT_ATOMS: atom_id res chain seq x y z
N MET A 1 3.40 -5.04 9.52
CA MET A 1 3.77 -3.64 9.74
C MET A 1 5.10 -3.62 10.47
N ILE A 2 5.95 -2.66 10.14
CA ILE A 2 7.20 -2.44 10.90
C ILE A 2 6.95 -1.49 12.07
N SER A 3 7.68 -1.68 13.16
CA SER A 3 7.87 -0.70 14.22
C SER A 3 9.20 0.03 13.98
N ARG A 4 9.17 1.35 14.21
CA ARG A 4 10.29 2.27 13.92
C ARG A 4 10.70 3.08 15.15
N LYS A 5 10.32 2.63 16.35
CA LYS A 5 10.52 3.36 17.60
C LYS A 5 12.01 3.58 17.91
N ASN A 6 12.83 2.58 17.59
CA ASN A 6 14.27 2.58 17.83
C ASN A 6 15.04 2.60 16.50
N ALA A 7 14.39 3.01 15.41
CA ALA A 7 15.00 2.94 14.09
C ALA A 7 15.95 4.11 13.88
N GLU A 8 17.12 3.82 13.30
CA GLU A 8 18.15 4.82 13.02
C GLU A 8 18.66 4.69 11.58
N ILE A 9 19.07 5.82 10.97
CA ILE A 9 19.77 5.81 9.68
C ILE A 9 21.27 5.74 9.98
N THR A 10 21.92 4.62 9.67
CA THR A 10 23.36 4.48 9.86
C THR A 10 24.15 5.00 8.66
N GLN A 11 23.64 4.79 7.45
CA GLN A 11 24.21 5.31 6.22
C GLN A 11 23.11 5.78 5.27
N LEU A 12 23.32 6.91 4.61
CA LEU A 12 22.42 7.40 3.57
C LEU A 12 23.21 8.08 2.47
N ILE A 13 22.85 7.82 1.22
CA ILE A 13 23.46 8.46 0.05
C ILE A 13 22.37 8.86 -0.95
N ILE A 14 22.59 9.99 -1.62
CA ILE A 14 21.68 10.53 -2.63
C ILE A 14 22.39 10.55 -3.97
N HIS A 15 21.82 9.89 -4.97
CA HIS A 15 22.26 9.93 -6.36
C HIS A 15 21.20 10.62 -7.22
N LYS A 16 21.50 10.84 -8.50
CA LYS A 16 20.49 11.20 -9.51
C LYS A 16 20.41 10.13 -10.57
N VAL A 17 19.21 9.62 -10.81
CA VAL A 17 18.94 8.70 -11.90
C VAL A 17 18.46 9.47 -13.12
N GLY A 18 19.10 9.19 -14.24
CA GLY A 18 18.70 9.67 -15.55
C GLY A 18 17.56 8.83 -16.13
N ASN A 19 17.36 8.94 -17.45
CA ASN A 19 16.43 8.09 -18.19
C ASN A 19 17.10 7.70 -19.50
N LYS A 20 17.07 6.41 -19.81
CA LYS A 20 17.75 5.83 -20.98
C LYS A 20 17.06 6.19 -22.29
N PHE A 21 15.73 6.32 -22.30
CA PHE A 21 14.94 6.74 -23.46
C PHE A 21 15.25 8.16 -23.93
N ASN A 22 15.64 9.07 -23.03
CA ASN A 22 15.92 10.48 -23.35
C ASN A 22 17.40 10.87 -23.21
N ASP A 23 18.31 9.89 -23.19
CA ASP A 23 19.77 10.06 -23.08
C ASP A 23 20.24 10.90 -21.88
N THR A 24 19.43 11.00 -20.82
CA THR A 24 19.87 11.68 -19.58
C THR A 24 20.73 10.71 -18.77
N LYS A 25 21.96 11.10 -18.43
CA LYS A 25 22.89 10.25 -17.66
C LYS A 25 22.62 10.27 -16.16
N ASN A 26 23.05 9.21 -15.48
CA ASN A 26 23.14 9.18 -14.02
C ASN A 26 24.19 10.16 -13.49
N ALA A 27 23.99 10.65 -12.27
CA ALA A 27 25.01 11.35 -11.50
C ALA A 27 25.16 10.68 -10.12
N PHE A 28 26.38 10.30 -9.78
CA PHE A 28 26.66 9.58 -8.55
C PHE A 28 27.32 10.48 -7.50
N SER A 29 26.90 10.34 -6.25
CA SER A 29 27.64 10.86 -5.10
C SER A 29 28.76 9.91 -4.71
N GLU A 30 29.83 10.49 -4.14
CA GLU A 30 31.03 9.76 -3.69
C GLU A 30 31.11 9.65 -2.16
N LYS A 31 30.15 10.25 -1.43
CA LYS A 31 30.10 10.25 0.04
C LYS A 31 28.67 10.14 0.53
N THR A 32 28.51 9.57 1.72
CA THR A 32 27.24 9.56 2.47
C THR A 32 26.88 10.96 2.95
N VAL A 33 25.60 11.17 3.24
CA VAL A 33 25.08 12.40 3.82
C VAL A 33 25.46 12.46 5.29
N GLU A 34 26.03 13.58 5.72
CA GLU A 34 26.19 13.94 7.12
C GLU A 34 25.01 14.82 7.52
N PHE A 35 24.24 14.40 8.53
CA PHE A 35 23.05 15.11 8.97
C PHE A 35 23.36 16.02 10.16
N ASP A 36 22.81 17.24 10.12
CA ASP A 36 22.50 17.95 11.36
C ASP A 36 21.21 17.37 12.00
N GLU A 37 20.99 17.68 13.27
CA GLU A 37 19.87 17.16 14.06
C GLU A 37 18.51 17.45 13.40
N ALA A 38 18.28 18.68 12.96
CA ALA A 38 17.00 19.09 12.34
C ALA A 38 16.73 18.34 11.02
N SER A 39 17.76 18.15 10.20
CA SER A 39 17.68 17.41 8.95
C SER A 39 17.42 15.92 9.20
N TYR A 40 18.06 15.35 10.21
CA TYR A 40 17.86 13.95 10.61
C TYR A 40 16.43 13.69 11.11
N GLU A 41 15.91 14.56 11.99
CA GLU A 41 14.55 14.48 12.54
C GLU A 41 13.46 14.53 11.47
N LEU A 42 13.73 15.20 10.34
CA LEU A 42 12.82 15.21 9.19
C LEU A 42 13.03 14.01 8.26
N MET A 43 14.27 13.57 8.05
CA MET A 43 14.60 12.52 7.08
C MET A 43 14.12 11.14 7.52
N LEU A 44 14.39 10.74 8.76
CA LEU A 44 14.04 9.39 9.25
C LEU A 44 12.52 9.13 9.17
N PRO A 45 11.64 10.01 9.68
CA PRO A 45 10.20 9.83 9.55
C PRO A 45 9.73 9.88 8.09
N PHE A 46 10.31 10.76 7.27
CA PHE A 46 9.97 10.88 5.85
C PHE A 46 10.17 9.55 5.11
N LEU A 47 11.29 8.87 5.34
CA LEU A 47 11.63 7.61 4.67
C LEU A 47 10.83 6.41 5.22
N LEU A 48 10.61 6.32 6.53
CA LEU A 48 10.00 5.13 7.14
C LEU A 48 8.48 5.20 7.32
N LYS A 49 7.88 6.41 7.35
CA LYS A 49 6.43 6.59 7.54
C LYS A 49 5.57 5.80 6.55
N PRO A 50 5.93 5.72 5.24
CA PRO A 50 5.14 4.96 4.27
C PRO A 50 4.99 3.48 4.62
N PHE A 51 5.95 2.87 5.32
CA PHE A 51 5.95 1.44 5.64
C PHE A 51 5.27 1.09 6.96
N GLY A 52 5.00 2.09 7.82
CA GLY A 52 4.31 1.87 9.09
C GLY A 52 2.88 1.33 8.94
N SER A 53 2.23 1.59 7.80
CA SER A 53 0.89 1.07 7.46
C SER A 53 0.90 -0.02 6.38
N ALA A 54 2.10 -0.45 5.95
CA ALA A 54 2.26 -1.52 4.98
C ALA A 54 1.96 -2.86 5.67
N VAL A 55 0.97 -3.56 5.12
CA VAL A 55 0.51 -4.85 5.64
C VAL A 55 0.97 -5.99 4.74
N GLN A 56 0.92 -5.77 3.42
CA GLN A 56 1.45 -6.71 2.44
C GLN A 56 2.97 -6.63 2.37
N SER A 57 3.58 -7.79 2.21
CA SER A 57 5.01 -7.92 1.92
C SER A 57 5.22 -8.65 0.60
N TYR A 58 6.38 -8.45 0.01
CA TYR A 58 6.80 -9.02 -1.26
C TYR A 58 8.05 -9.86 -1.06
N ARG A 59 8.33 -10.74 -2.02
CA ARG A 59 9.55 -11.55 -2.12
C ARG A 59 10.20 -11.30 -3.47
N PHE A 60 11.53 -11.36 -3.50
CA PHE A 60 12.26 -11.31 -4.76
C PHE A 60 11.84 -12.45 -5.68
N ASN A 61 11.76 -12.13 -6.96
CA ASN A 61 11.41 -13.04 -8.02
C ASN A 61 12.48 -12.97 -9.11
N HIS A 62 12.66 -14.08 -9.80
CA HIS A 62 13.47 -14.18 -11.00
C HIS A 62 13.11 -15.49 -11.71
N HIS A 63 12.98 -15.47 -13.04
CA HIS A 63 12.51 -16.62 -13.82
C HIS A 63 13.43 -17.86 -13.69
N SER A 64 14.74 -17.64 -13.57
CA SER A 64 15.74 -18.72 -13.41
C SER A 64 16.04 -19.07 -11.94
N SER A 65 16.51 -18.10 -11.14
CA SER A 65 16.81 -18.31 -9.72
C SER A 65 16.79 -16.98 -8.98
N ILE A 66 16.26 -16.95 -7.75
CA ILE A 66 16.19 -15.76 -6.89
C ILE A 66 17.56 -15.12 -6.64
N SER A 67 18.63 -15.93 -6.69
CA SER A 67 20.02 -15.46 -6.57
C SER A 67 20.48 -14.55 -7.71
N LEU A 68 19.77 -14.57 -8.84
CA LEU A 68 20.04 -13.74 -10.02
C LEU A 68 19.25 -12.43 -10.01
N ASN A 69 18.38 -12.19 -9.03
CA ASN A 69 17.75 -10.88 -8.85
C ASN A 69 18.82 -9.87 -8.39
N GLU A 70 19.00 -8.80 -9.16
CA GLU A 70 20.07 -7.82 -8.96
C GLU A 70 19.92 -7.09 -7.62
N ILE A 71 18.70 -6.63 -7.29
CA ILE A 71 18.44 -5.92 -6.04
C ILE A 71 18.62 -6.83 -4.83
N ASN A 72 18.25 -8.10 -4.94
CA ASN A 72 18.53 -9.10 -3.91
C ASN A 72 20.04 -9.26 -3.67
N ASN A 73 20.82 -9.38 -4.74
CA ASN A 73 22.27 -9.54 -4.68
C ASN A 73 22.95 -8.30 -4.06
N TYR A 74 22.60 -7.11 -4.54
CA TYR A 74 23.11 -5.84 -4.01
C TYR A 74 22.74 -5.64 -2.54
N SER A 75 21.52 -5.99 -2.15
CA SER A 75 21.09 -5.91 -0.74
C SER A 75 21.89 -6.86 0.14
N ALA A 76 22.10 -8.10 -0.30
CA ALA A 76 22.92 -9.08 0.42
C ALA A 76 24.39 -8.62 0.56
N GLN A 77 24.94 -7.95 -0.46
CA GLN A 77 26.28 -7.37 -0.40
C GLN A 77 26.39 -6.28 0.67
N ILE A 78 25.43 -5.34 0.69
CA ILE A 78 25.40 -4.26 1.69
C ILE A 78 25.22 -4.82 3.11
N PHE A 79 24.34 -5.80 3.31
CA PHE A 79 24.15 -6.41 4.64
C PHE A 79 25.36 -7.19 5.13
N LYS A 80 26.21 -7.68 4.23
CA LYS A 80 27.42 -8.44 4.58
C LYS A 80 28.61 -7.53 4.86
N ASP A 81 28.73 -6.42 4.13
CA ASP A 81 29.85 -5.51 4.21
C ASP A 81 29.39 -4.05 4.01
N GLU A 82 29.35 -3.30 5.11
CA GLU A 82 28.99 -1.88 5.10
C GLU A 82 29.98 -1.02 4.30
N ALA A 83 31.24 -1.45 4.15
CA ALA A 83 32.21 -0.72 3.34
C ALA A 83 31.83 -0.74 1.85
N ALA A 84 31.05 -1.74 1.41
CA ALA A 84 30.56 -1.84 0.05
C ALA A 84 29.35 -0.92 -0.23
N PHE A 85 28.83 -0.18 0.77
CA PHE A 85 27.59 0.59 0.65
C PHE A 85 27.60 1.58 -0.52
N ILE A 86 28.65 2.41 -0.65
CA ILE A 86 28.73 3.46 -1.67
C ILE A 86 28.83 2.87 -3.08
N ASP A 87 29.66 1.86 -3.28
CA ASP A 87 29.81 1.25 -4.61
C ASP A 87 28.55 0.47 -5.00
N THR A 88 27.95 -0.23 -4.04
CA THR A 88 26.72 -0.99 -4.28
C THR A 88 25.52 -0.07 -4.53
N SER A 89 25.44 1.10 -3.90
CA SER A 89 24.38 2.08 -4.18
C SER A 89 24.47 2.63 -5.60
N LYS A 90 25.69 2.78 -6.16
CA LYS A 90 25.89 3.12 -7.58
C LYS A 90 25.39 2.00 -8.50
N HIS A 91 25.61 0.73 -8.14
CA HIS A 91 25.07 -0.42 -8.89
C HIS A 91 23.54 -0.46 -8.87
N ILE A 92 22.90 -0.19 -7.73
CA ILE A 92 21.44 -0.08 -7.61
C ILE A 92 20.89 0.99 -8.56
N VAL A 93 21.47 2.19 -8.55
CA VAL A 93 21.04 3.31 -9.41
C VAL A 93 21.32 3.04 -10.89
N THR A 94 22.41 2.33 -11.19
CA THR A 94 22.73 1.88 -12.56
C THR A 94 21.68 0.89 -13.06
N HIS A 95 21.30 -0.10 -12.25
CA HIS A 95 20.20 -1.01 -12.59
C HIS A 95 18.89 -0.25 -12.82
N LEU A 96 18.53 0.68 -11.94
CA LEU A 96 17.34 1.53 -12.10
C LEU A 96 17.34 2.26 -13.45
N TYR A 97 18.49 2.82 -13.85
CA TYR A 97 18.67 3.44 -15.15
C TYR A 97 18.51 2.48 -16.32
N GLU A 98 19.10 1.28 -16.26
CA GLU A 98 18.99 0.26 -17.32
C GLU A 98 17.56 -0.23 -17.54
N GLN A 99 16.74 -0.23 -16.48
CA GLN A 99 15.33 -0.56 -16.58
C GLN A 99 14.49 0.62 -17.12
N SER A 100 15.02 1.85 -17.16
CA SER A 100 14.28 3.08 -17.51
C SER A 100 14.05 3.25 -19.02
N ASN A 101 13.35 2.30 -19.63
CA ASN A 101 13.21 2.15 -21.09
C ASN A 101 11.98 2.87 -21.71
N SER A 102 11.37 3.81 -21.00
CA SER A 102 10.17 4.54 -21.46
C SER A 102 10.25 6.02 -21.10
N ALA A 103 9.72 6.89 -21.98
CA ALA A 103 9.59 8.32 -21.75
C ALA A 103 8.75 8.67 -20.51
N ASN A 104 7.85 7.77 -20.09
CA ASN A 104 6.97 8.00 -18.94
C ASN A 104 7.69 7.84 -17.59
N ILE A 105 8.86 7.20 -17.58
CA ILE A 105 9.66 7.01 -16.35
C ILE A 105 10.43 8.30 -16.08
N LYS A 106 10.08 9.05 -15.05
CA LYS A 106 10.74 10.34 -14.79
C LYS A 106 12.17 10.18 -14.28
N THR A 107 13.04 11.14 -14.56
CA THR A 107 14.32 11.29 -13.85
C THR A 107 14.06 11.72 -12.41
N GLY A 108 15.05 11.60 -11.54
CA GLY A 108 14.84 11.95 -10.13
C GLY A 108 16.05 11.78 -9.25
N ASP A 109 15.88 12.15 -7.98
CA ASP A 109 16.85 11.84 -6.94
C ASP A 109 16.58 10.41 -6.44
N VAL A 110 17.63 9.63 -6.21
CA VAL A 110 17.56 8.29 -5.62
C VAL A 110 18.25 8.30 -4.27
N ILE A 111 17.50 8.01 -3.22
CA ILE A 111 18.03 7.89 -1.86
C ILE A 111 18.18 6.41 -1.57
N VAL A 112 19.39 5.98 -1.21
CA VAL A 112 19.67 4.66 -0.66
C VAL A 112 20.06 4.84 0.80
N ALA A 113 19.42 4.11 1.70
CA ALA A 113 19.63 4.23 3.14
C ALA A 113 19.74 2.86 3.80
N LEU A 114 20.70 2.71 4.72
CA LEU A 114 20.80 1.59 5.63
C LEU A 114 20.19 2.01 6.98
N PHE A 115 19.30 1.17 7.49
CA PHE A 115 18.61 1.36 8.75
C PHE A 115 18.95 0.24 9.72
N GLU A 116 19.07 0.60 10.99
CA GLU A 116 19.11 -0.33 12.12
C GLU A 116 17.91 -0.12 13.03
N GLY A 117 17.63 -1.09 13.91
CA GLY A 117 16.56 -0.95 14.91
C GLY A 117 15.13 -1.02 14.37
N ILE A 118 14.94 -1.51 13.13
CA ILE A 118 13.62 -1.80 12.56
C ILE A 118 13.08 -3.06 13.21
N GLU A 119 11.84 -3.03 13.69
CA GLU A 119 11.21 -4.18 14.33
C GLU A 119 10.09 -4.73 13.43
N TYR A 120 10.11 -6.04 13.18
CA TYR A 120 9.11 -6.74 12.39
C TYR A 120 8.82 -8.11 13.00
N ASN A 121 7.54 -8.40 13.28
CA ASN A 121 7.10 -9.61 13.98
C ASN A 121 7.92 -9.87 15.27
N GLU A 122 8.07 -8.84 16.11
CA GLU A 122 8.81 -8.88 17.39
C GLU A 122 10.34 -9.13 17.26
N ILE A 123 10.87 -9.15 16.04
CA ILE A 123 12.30 -9.30 15.75
C ILE A 123 12.86 -7.96 15.31
N THR A 124 13.92 -7.51 15.98
CA THR A 124 14.71 -6.36 15.54
C THR A 124 15.69 -6.77 14.44
N THR A 125 15.72 -6.03 13.34
CA THR A 125 16.54 -6.29 12.16
C THR A 125 17.05 -4.99 11.53
N ASN A 126 18.07 -5.13 10.71
CA ASN A 126 18.54 -4.07 9.80
C ASN A 126 17.70 -4.10 8.52
N ALA A 127 17.65 -2.98 7.81
CA ALA A 127 16.91 -2.85 6.56
C ALA A 127 17.58 -1.89 5.58
N ILE A 128 17.42 -2.13 4.29
CA ILE A 128 17.85 -1.22 3.23
C ILE A 128 16.60 -0.55 2.63
N GLY A 129 16.58 0.78 2.61
CA GLY A 129 15.58 1.55 1.89
C GLY A 129 16.13 2.08 0.57
N ILE A 130 15.35 1.94 -0.49
CA ILE A 130 15.63 2.55 -1.80
C ILE A 130 14.43 3.41 -2.17
N PHE A 131 14.66 4.69 -2.39
CA PHE A 131 13.61 5.68 -2.62
C PHE A 131 13.91 6.47 -3.88
N LYS A 132 12.91 6.66 -4.73
CA LYS A 132 13.00 7.51 -5.92
C LYS A 132 12.07 8.70 -5.76
N ILE A 133 12.63 9.89 -5.90
CA ILE A 133 11.92 11.18 -5.81
C ILE A 133 11.92 11.82 -7.21
N GLU A 134 10.74 11.87 -7.80
CA GLU A 134 10.46 12.37 -9.15
C GLU A 134 9.89 13.79 -9.12
N SER A 135 9.31 14.20 -7.98
CA SER A 135 8.61 15.46 -7.80
C SER A 135 9.36 16.38 -6.83
N LYS A 136 9.62 17.61 -7.26
CA LYS A 136 10.12 18.70 -6.39
C LYS A 136 9.14 19.85 -6.39
N ILE A 137 8.94 20.43 -5.21
CA ILE A 137 8.05 21.58 -5.01
C ILE A 137 8.87 22.86 -4.92
N ASN A 138 8.30 23.95 -5.44
CA ASN A 138 8.83 25.28 -5.18
C ASN A 138 8.38 25.72 -3.77
N PHE A 139 9.29 26.30 -3.00
CA PHE A 139 9.00 26.89 -1.70
C PHE A 139 9.77 28.18 -1.55
N PHE A 140 9.24 29.10 -0.74
CA PHE A 140 9.91 30.34 -0.40
C PHE A 140 10.79 30.09 0.83
N GLN A 141 12.07 30.46 0.73
CA GLN A 141 12.99 30.51 1.86
C GLN A 141 13.30 31.97 2.17
N THR A 142 13.12 32.36 3.42
CA THR A 142 13.55 33.67 3.89
C THR A 142 14.99 33.60 4.39
N TYR A 143 15.73 34.68 4.22
CA TYR A 143 17.07 34.84 4.73
C TYR A 143 17.29 36.29 5.15
N LEU A 144 18.25 36.50 6.05
CA LEU A 144 18.63 37.83 6.52
C LEU A 144 19.91 38.25 5.81
N GLU A 145 19.84 39.30 5.00
CA GLU A 145 20.99 39.91 4.35
C GLU A 145 20.99 41.41 4.66
N ASN A 146 22.13 41.94 5.11
CA ASN A 146 22.28 43.36 5.47
C ASN A 146 21.20 43.89 6.43
N ASN A 147 20.80 43.07 7.42
CA ASN A 147 19.76 43.39 8.39
C ASN A 147 18.35 43.62 7.79
N SER A 148 18.12 43.13 6.57
CA SER A 148 16.81 43.10 5.90
C SER A 148 16.42 41.66 5.59
N TYR A 149 15.17 41.29 5.87
CA TYR A 149 14.65 40.01 5.44
C TYR A 149 14.31 40.06 3.96
N ASP A 150 14.77 39.06 3.23
CA ASP A 150 14.42 38.85 1.82
C ASP A 150 13.94 37.40 1.61
N VAL A 151 13.38 37.13 0.44
CA VAL A 151 12.79 35.84 0.09
C VAL A 151 13.30 35.35 -1.25
N LEU A 152 13.69 34.07 -1.29
CA LEU A 152 14.09 33.40 -2.52
C LEU A 152 13.23 32.17 -2.77
N VAL A 153 12.98 31.86 -4.04
CA VAL A 153 12.31 30.62 -4.43
C VAL A 153 13.35 29.51 -4.52
N GLN A 154 13.20 28.47 -3.71
CA GLN A 154 13.93 27.23 -3.85
C GLN A 154 13.04 26.12 -4.39
N LYS A 155 13.69 25.10 -4.95
CA LYS A 155 13.04 23.88 -5.40
C LYS A 155 13.62 22.71 -4.63
N GLY A 156 12.76 21.98 -3.91
CA GLY A 156 13.21 20.90 -3.02
C GLY A 156 12.24 19.74 -2.95
N ILE A 157 12.66 18.71 -2.21
CA ILE A 157 11.89 17.50 -1.97
C ILE A 157 10.84 17.81 -0.90
N SER A 158 9.60 17.38 -1.11
CA SER A 158 8.57 17.51 -0.07
C SER A 158 8.82 16.48 1.03
N SER A 159 8.91 16.92 2.29
CA SER A 159 9.04 16.02 3.46
C SER A 159 7.76 15.24 3.79
N LYS A 160 6.69 15.41 3.01
CA LYS A 160 5.37 14.81 3.30
C LYS A 160 5.25 13.36 2.82
N LYS A 161 5.77 13.07 1.62
CA LYS A 161 5.53 11.80 0.94
C LYS A 161 6.67 11.50 -0.04
N VAL A 162 7.16 10.27 -0.01
CA VAL A 162 8.04 9.72 -1.04
C VAL A 162 7.20 9.39 -2.28
N ASP A 163 7.73 9.56 -3.49
CA ASP A 163 7.04 9.13 -4.72
C ASP A 163 7.04 7.60 -4.87
N LYS A 164 8.22 6.96 -4.88
CA LYS A 164 8.38 5.50 -4.87
C LYS A 164 9.41 5.08 -3.84
N GLY A 165 9.16 3.98 -3.15
CA GLY A 165 10.10 3.45 -2.17
C GLY A 165 9.95 1.96 -1.93
N CYS A 166 11.04 1.29 -1.61
CA CYS A 166 11.02 -0.04 -1.04
C CYS A 166 11.88 -0.13 0.22
N LEU A 167 11.51 -1.03 1.12
CA LEU A 167 12.26 -1.36 2.32
C LEU A 167 12.48 -2.88 2.33
N ILE A 168 13.74 -3.28 2.26
CA ILE A 168 14.19 -4.66 2.20
C ILE A 168 14.74 -5.00 3.59
N LEU A 169 14.09 -5.93 4.29
CA LEU A 169 14.57 -6.36 5.61
C LEU A 169 15.71 -7.35 5.47
N ASN A 170 16.70 -7.29 6.37
CA ASN A 170 17.69 -8.35 6.56
C ASN A 170 17.09 -9.56 7.31
N GLN A 171 15.90 -9.96 6.88
CA GLN A 171 15.13 -11.05 7.45
C GLN A 171 14.48 -11.81 6.32
N THR A 172 14.51 -13.14 6.43
CA THR A 172 13.93 -14.08 5.48
C THR A 172 12.83 -14.89 6.13
N ASP A 173 11.83 -15.28 5.34
CA ASP A 173 10.92 -16.36 5.67
C ASP A 173 11.12 -17.54 4.71
N ALA A 174 10.18 -18.50 4.71
CA ALA A 174 10.22 -19.67 3.83
C ALA A 174 10.24 -19.33 2.33
N GLN A 175 9.92 -18.08 1.95
CA GLN A 175 9.83 -17.62 0.56
C GLN A 175 10.94 -16.61 0.18
N GLY A 176 11.81 -16.22 1.12
CA GLY A 176 12.96 -15.35 0.90
C GLY A 176 12.91 -14.03 1.67
N ASN A 177 13.67 -13.03 1.22
CA ASN A 177 13.79 -11.73 1.90
C ASN A 177 12.45 -10.99 1.93
N ILE A 178 12.10 -10.42 3.08
CA ILE A 178 10.86 -9.69 3.30
C ILE A 178 11.00 -8.26 2.81
N ILE A 179 10.13 -7.85 1.88
CA ILE A 179 10.22 -6.54 1.21
C ILE A 179 8.89 -5.81 1.36
N PHE A 180 8.94 -4.53 1.70
CA PHE A 180 7.79 -3.62 1.60
C PHE A 180 8.01 -2.67 0.43
N SER A 181 6.96 -2.38 -0.33
CA SER A 181 7.03 -1.44 -1.45
C SER A 181 5.86 -0.47 -1.38
N VAL A 182 6.12 0.79 -1.74
CA VAL A 182 5.15 1.86 -1.86
C VAL A 182 5.36 2.58 -3.19
N ASP A 183 4.27 2.82 -3.91
CA ASP A 183 4.23 3.65 -5.10
C ASP A 183 3.04 4.60 -4.98
N ASN A 184 3.31 5.89 -5.07
CA ASN A 184 2.32 6.95 -4.91
C ASN A 184 1.95 7.63 -6.23
N ASN A 185 2.61 7.25 -7.32
CA ASN A 185 2.49 7.87 -8.63
C ASN A 185 1.66 7.02 -9.61
N ASN A 186 1.52 5.71 -9.38
CA ASN A 186 0.62 4.75 -10.05
C ASN A 186 0.65 4.68 -11.60
N TYR A 187 1.33 5.59 -12.32
CA TYR A 187 1.36 5.62 -13.79
C TYR A 187 2.38 4.66 -14.41
N ASP A 188 3.35 4.18 -13.63
CA ASP A 188 4.46 3.31 -14.06
C ASP A 188 4.77 2.20 -13.03
N ALA A 189 3.80 1.82 -12.19
CA ALA A 189 3.99 0.87 -11.09
C ALA A 189 4.59 -0.48 -11.53
N GLN A 190 4.28 -0.91 -12.76
CA GLN A 190 4.82 -2.13 -13.37
C GLN A 190 6.35 -2.10 -13.51
N TYR A 191 6.93 -0.95 -13.85
CA TYR A 191 8.38 -0.82 -13.96
C TYR A 191 9.05 -0.98 -12.59
N TRP A 192 8.49 -0.33 -11.56
CA TRP A 192 9.06 -0.37 -10.21
C TRP A 192 9.02 -1.79 -9.61
N ILE A 193 7.86 -2.44 -9.68
CA ILE A 193 7.65 -3.76 -9.07
C ILE A 193 8.26 -4.89 -9.92
N ASN A 194 8.02 -4.91 -11.24
CA ASN A 194 8.37 -6.07 -12.08
C ASN A 194 9.73 -5.98 -12.74
N GLN A 195 10.21 -4.78 -13.09
CA GLN A 195 11.47 -4.61 -13.83
C GLN A 195 12.63 -4.26 -12.90
N PHE A 196 12.46 -3.22 -12.07
CA PHE A 196 13.51 -2.78 -11.16
C PHE A 196 13.68 -3.72 -9.96
N LEU A 197 12.62 -3.87 -9.14
CA LEU A 197 12.69 -4.74 -7.96
C LEU A 197 12.54 -6.22 -8.34
N ASN A 198 11.76 -6.51 -9.38
CA ASN A 198 11.33 -7.85 -9.78
C ASN A 198 10.88 -8.66 -8.55
N ILE A 199 9.79 -8.20 -7.93
CA ILE A 199 9.22 -8.78 -6.73
C ILE A 199 7.78 -9.22 -7.00
N LYS A 200 7.37 -10.28 -6.30
CA LYS A 200 5.98 -10.75 -6.28
C LYS A 200 5.45 -10.70 -4.86
N TYR A 201 4.13 -10.65 -4.71
CA TYR A 201 3.54 -10.83 -3.39
C TYR A 201 4.07 -12.10 -2.75
N ALA A 202 4.36 -12.03 -1.45
CA ALA A 202 4.52 -13.26 -0.69
C ALA A 202 3.23 -14.07 -0.87
N ASP A 203 3.37 -15.34 -1.19
CA ASP A 203 2.25 -16.28 -1.19
C ASP A 203 1.90 -16.60 0.26
N ASP A 204 1.51 -15.57 0.98
CA ASP A 204 1.22 -15.57 2.40
C ASP A 204 -0.27 -15.34 2.62
N SER A 205 -0.74 -15.78 3.77
CA SER A 205 -2.13 -15.64 4.21
C SER A 205 -2.64 -14.19 4.19
N ASN A 206 -1.75 -13.18 4.23
CA ASN A 206 -2.16 -11.77 4.11
C ASN A 206 -2.71 -11.48 2.72
N SER A 207 -2.02 -11.95 1.67
CA SER A 207 -2.45 -11.74 0.29
C SER A 207 -3.80 -12.39 0.03
N HIS A 208 -3.99 -13.63 0.48
CA HIS A 208 -5.26 -14.36 0.31
C HIS A 208 -6.41 -13.68 1.07
N THR A 209 -6.19 -13.29 2.33
CA THR A 209 -7.20 -12.55 3.12
C THR A 209 -7.62 -11.26 2.42
N GLN A 210 -6.66 -10.49 1.90
CA GLN A 210 -6.95 -9.23 1.24
C GLN A 210 -7.68 -9.43 -0.10
N GLN A 211 -7.16 -10.30 -0.97
CA GLN A 211 -7.76 -10.57 -2.28
C GLN A 211 -9.18 -11.09 -2.15
N TYR A 212 -9.45 -11.93 -1.16
CA TYR A 212 -10.79 -12.44 -0.91
C TYR A 212 -11.74 -11.36 -0.38
N LEU A 213 -11.29 -10.50 0.53
CA LEU A 213 -12.08 -9.36 1.00
C LEU A 213 -12.33 -8.33 -0.11
N GLU A 214 -11.39 -8.15 -1.04
CA GLU A 214 -11.53 -7.31 -2.23
C GLU A 214 -12.55 -7.90 -3.21
N LEU A 215 -12.48 -9.21 -3.47
CA LEU A 215 -13.51 -9.95 -4.22
C LEU A 215 -14.90 -9.72 -3.61
N CYS A 216 -15.05 -9.91 -2.29
CA CYS A 216 -16.32 -9.70 -1.60
C CYS A 216 -16.79 -8.23 -1.72
N LYS A 217 -15.87 -7.27 -1.58
CA LYS A 217 -16.18 -5.84 -1.72
C LYS A 217 -16.75 -5.52 -3.09
N ASP A 218 -16.08 -5.98 -4.14
CA ASP A 218 -16.43 -5.63 -5.51
C ASP A 218 -17.69 -6.37 -5.93
N PHE A 219 -17.84 -7.65 -5.55
CA PHE A 219 -19.09 -8.40 -5.69
C PHE A 219 -20.28 -7.69 -5.00
N SER A 220 -20.06 -7.19 -3.77
CA SER A 220 -21.09 -6.47 -3.03
C SER A 220 -21.56 -5.21 -3.77
N THR A 221 -20.66 -4.55 -4.50
CA THR A 221 -20.91 -3.26 -5.14
C THR A 221 -21.49 -3.44 -6.53
N GLU A 222 -20.97 -4.38 -7.29
CA GLU A 222 -21.31 -4.58 -8.70
C GLU A 222 -22.53 -5.48 -8.87
N ILE A 223 -22.68 -6.51 -8.02
CA ILE A 223 -23.77 -7.47 -8.10
C ILE A 223 -24.83 -7.17 -7.04
N ILE A 224 -24.45 -7.24 -5.75
CA ILE A 224 -25.46 -7.19 -4.67
C ILE A 224 -26.17 -5.84 -4.61
N LYS A 225 -25.42 -4.74 -4.59
CA LYS A 225 -25.99 -3.38 -4.56
C LYS A 225 -26.83 -3.07 -5.80
N THR A 226 -26.37 -3.49 -6.97
CA THR A 226 -27.04 -3.20 -8.26
C THR A 226 -28.34 -3.96 -8.42
N ASN A 227 -28.34 -5.25 -8.04
CA ASN A 227 -29.47 -6.15 -8.30
C ASN A 227 -30.45 -6.24 -7.13
N TYR A 228 -29.96 -6.11 -5.89
CA TYR A 228 -30.75 -6.35 -4.67
C TYR A 228 -30.86 -5.12 -3.77
N GLY A 229 -29.89 -4.19 -3.86
CA GLY A 229 -29.96 -2.90 -3.20
C GLY A 229 -28.96 -2.74 -2.05
N ALA A 230 -28.94 -1.54 -1.47
CA ALA A 230 -27.96 -1.15 -0.45
C ALA A 230 -28.14 -1.90 0.89
N LYS A 231 -29.36 -2.36 1.19
CA LYS A 231 -29.64 -3.10 2.42
C LYS A 231 -28.98 -4.48 2.38
N GLU A 232 -29.22 -5.23 1.32
CA GLU A 232 -28.64 -6.54 1.08
C GLU A 232 -27.11 -6.45 0.98
N GLN A 233 -26.59 -5.36 0.40
CA GLN A 233 -25.15 -5.06 0.41
C GLN A 233 -24.60 -4.97 1.84
N ASN A 234 -25.26 -4.21 2.73
CA ASN A 234 -24.82 -4.08 4.13
C ASN A 234 -24.82 -5.42 4.85
N THR A 235 -25.91 -6.18 4.73
CA THR A 235 -26.04 -7.48 5.37
C THR A 235 -24.94 -8.44 4.90
N PHE A 236 -24.67 -8.48 3.59
CA PHE A 236 -23.60 -9.30 3.04
C PHE A 236 -22.20 -8.89 3.56
N LEU A 237 -21.89 -7.59 3.57
CA LEU A 237 -20.58 -7.11 4.02
C LEU A 237 -20.36 -7.32 5.53
N ALA A 238 -21.40 -7.15 6.34
CA ALA A 238 -21.33 -7.41 7.78
C ALA A 238 -21.08 -8.89 8.06
N LYS A 239 -21.91 -9.79 7.49
CA LYS A 239 -21.71 -11.25 7.59
C LYS A 239 -20.31 -11.66 7.12
N THR A 240 -19.81 -11.05 6.04
CA THR A 240 -18.45 -11.29 5.53
C THR A 240 -17.39 -10.91 6.57
N ILE A 241 -17.50 -9.73 7.18
CA ILE A 241 -16.53 -9.29 8.18
C ILE A 241 -16.58 -10.15 9.44
N ASP A 242 -17.77 -10.55 9.89
CA ASP A 242 -17.91 -11.38 11.08
C ASP A 242 -17.35 -12.78 10.86
N PHE A 243 -17.61 -13.39 9.69
CA PHE A 243 -16.97 -14.66 9.32
C PHE A 243 -15.44 -14.57 9.40
N PHE A 244 -14.84 -13.49 8.90
CA PHE A 244 -13.39 -13.30 8.92
C PHE A 244 -12.83 -12.97 10.31
N LYS A 245 -13.64 -12.44 11.24
CA LYS A 245 -13.21 -12.23 12.64
C LYS A 245 -13.28 -13.52 13.46
N GLU A 246 -14.29 -14.35 13.19
CA GLU A 246 -14.57 -15.55 13.98
C GLU A 246 -13.76 -16.77 13.54
N ASN A 247 -13.17 -16.73 12.35
CA ASN A 247 -12.49 -17.89 11.76
C ASN A 247 -11.01 -17.61 11.49
N GLU A 248 -10.15 -18.48 12.04
CA GLU A 248 -8.70 -18.45 11.79
C GLU A 248 -8.34 -18.97 10.39
N ILE A 249 -9.23 -19.74 9.76
CA ILE A 249 -9.07 -20.32 8.42
C ILE A 249 -10.36 -20.09 7.63
N VAL A 250 -10.22 -19.51 6.45
CA VAL A 250 -11.31 -19.44 5.47
C VAL A 250 -11.28 -20.70 4.63
N ASN A 251 -12.43 -21.37 4.53
CA ASN A 251 -12.74 -22.34 3.48
C ASN A 251 -13.82 -21.74 2.59
N VAL A 252 -13.57 -21.64 1.29
CA VAL A 252 -14.44 -20.93 0.34
C VAL A 252 -15.84 -21.53 0.25
N GLU A 253 -15.96 -22.86 0.28
CA GLU A 253 -17.26 -23.52 0.26
C GLU A 253 -18.03 -23.24 1.55
N ARG A 254 -17.36 -23.39 2.71
CA ARG A 254 -18.00 -23.09 4.01
C ARG A 254 -18.41 -21.62 4.11
N PHE A 255 -17.59 -20.70 3.61
CA PHE A 255 -17.93 -19.28 3.52
C PHE A 255 -19.21 -19.08 2.71
N LYS A 256 -19.31 -19.67 1.51
CA LYS A 256 -20.52 -19.55 0.68
C LYS A 256 -21.76 -20.08 1.40
N ASP A 257 -21.64 -21.20 2.10
CA ASP A 257 -22.75 -21.83 2.82
C ASP A 257 -23.23 -21.01 4.03
N GLU A 258 -22.31 -20.35 4.76
CA GLU A 258 -22.67 -19.53 5.92
C GLU A 258 -23.18 -18.13 5.53
N ILE A 259 -22.65 -17.55 4.46
CA ILE A 259 -22.97 -16.19 4.05
C ILE A 259 -24.25 -16.12 3.20
N PHE A 260 -24.45 -17.09 2.30
CA PHE A 260 -25.55 -17.09 1.35
C PHE A 260 -26.65 -18.10 1.74
N GLU A 261 -27.84 -17.57 2.02
CA GLU A 261 -29.02 -18.38 2.36
C GLU A 261 -29.66 -19.04 1.13
N GLU A 262 -29.53 -18.44 -0.05
CA GLU A 262 -30.11 -18.96 -1.31
C GLU A 262 -29.03 -19.39 -2.31
N ASP A 263 -29.22 -20.54 -2.95
CA ASP A 263 -28.27 -21.11 -3.92
C ASP A 263 -28.02 -20.22 -5.15
N LYS A 264 -28.98 -19.34 -5.48
CA LYS A 264 -28.83 -18.36 -6.56
C LYS A 264 -27.63 -17.43 -6.32
N TYR A 265 -27.44 -16.99 -5.06
CA TYR A 265 -26.33 -16.08 -4.72
C TYR A 265 -24.98 -16.79 -4.77
N LYS A 266 -24.93 -18.07 -4.38
CA LYS A 266 -23.71 -18.89 -4.50
C LYS A 266 -23.26 -18.99 -5.97
N THR A 267 -24.21 -19.21 -6.87
CA THR A 267 -23.95 -19.30 -8.31
C THR A 267 -23.44 -17.97 -8.88
N GLU A 268 -24.08 -16.85 -8.51
CA GLU A 268 -23.62 -15.52 -8.92
C GLU A 268 -22.22 -15.19 -8.38
N PHE A 269 -21.95 -15.55 -7.13
CA PHE A 269 -20.65 -15.36 -6.50
C PHE A 269 -19.55 -16.17 -7.20
N ASP A 270 -19.81 -17.46 -7.49
CA ASP A 270 -18.84 -18.32 -8.20
C ASP A 270 -18.55 -17.82 -9.62
N GLN A 271 -19.58 -17.33 -10.32
CA GLN A 271 -19.41 -16.74 -11.66
C GLN A 271 -18.60 -15.44 -11.60
N TYR A 272 -18.90 -14.57 -10.63
CA TYR A 272 -18.17 -13.33 -10.43
C TYR A 272 -16.71 -13.57 -10.03
N LYS A 273 -16.46 -14.55 -9.14
CA LYS A 273 -15.13 -14.97 -8.72
C LYS A 273 -14.25 -15.36 -9.91
N LYS A 274 -14.78 -16.13 -10.86
CA LYS A 274 -14.03 -16.51 -12.07
C LYS A 274 -13.64 -15.29 -12.90
N THR A 275 -14.59 -14.38 -13.14
CA THR A 275 -14.30 -13.13 -13.86
C THR A 275 -13.24 -12.30 -13.14
N PHE A 276 -13.33 -12.17 -11.82
CA PHE A 276 -12.37 -11.45 -11.00
C PHE A 276 -10.96 -12.07 -11.06
N GLU A 277 -10.86 -13.40 -10.96
CA GLU A 277 -9.59 -14.14 -11.10
C GLU A 277 -8.94 -13.91 -12.47
N ASP A 278 -9.75 -13.96 -13.54
CA ASP A 278 -9.29 -13.73 -14.92
C ASP A 278 -8.85 -12.27 -15.15
N GLU A 279 -9.62 -11.29 -14.68
CA GLU A 279 -9.33 -9.85 -14.84
C GLU A 279 -8.09 -9.42 -14.07
N GLN A 280 -7.92 -9.93 -12.84
CA GLN A 280 -6.79 -9.61 -11.99
C GLN A 280 -5.58 -10.54 -12.22
N ASN A 281 -5.71 -11.54 -13.11
CA ASN A 281 -4.71 -12.56 -13.38
C ASN A 281 -4.15 -13.20 -12.10
N LEU A 282 -5.06 -13.60 -11.21
CA LEU A 282 -4.76 -14.20 -9.91
C LEU A 282 -5.57 -15.49 -9.69
N LEU A 283 -5.16 -16.28 -8.70
CA LEU A 283 -5.88 -17.50 -8.30
C LEU A 283 -6.17 -17.46 -6.81
N ILE A 284 -7.46 -17.51 -6.47
CA ILE A 284 -7.95 -17.53 -5.10
C ILE A 284 -7.98 -18.97 -4.62
N ARG A 285 -7.26 -19.24 -3.53
CA ARG A 285 -7.23 -20.56 -2.90
C ARG A 285 -8.58 -20.91 -2.30
N ASN A 286 -8.92 -22.20 -2.36
CA ASN A 286 -10.11 -22.73 -1.69
C ASN A 286 -10.00 -22.71 -0.15
N GLN A 287 -8.78 -22.65 0.38
CA GLN A 287 -8.52 -22.56 1.81
C GLN A 287 -7.28 -21.72 2.11
N PHE A 288 -7.35 -20.83 3.10
CA PHE A 288 -6.24 -19.99 3.54
C PHE A 288 -6.42 -19.51 4.99
N ASP A 289 -5.31 -19.23 5.68
CA ASP A 289 -5.35 -18.65 7.03
C ASP A 289 -5.78 -17.19 6.98
N VAL A 290 -6.57 -16.76 7.96
CA VAL A 290 -7.02 -15.39 8.10
C VAL A 290 -6.00 -14.59 8.88
N VAL A 291 -5.71 -13.39 8.37
CA VAL A 291 -4.83 -12.46 9.07
C VAL A 291 -5.64 -11.28 9.60
N GLU A 292 -5.92 -11.29 10.91
CA GLU A 292 -6.80 -10.32 11.58
C GLU A 292 -6.41 -8.85 11.31
N ARG A 293 -5.11 -8.55 11.27
CA ARG A 293 -4.60 -7.21 10.94
C ARG A 293 -4.99 -6.76 9.51
N VAL A 294 -5.10 -7.69 8.56
CA VAL A 294 -5.57 -7.42 7.20
C VAL A 294 -7.06 -7.17 7.23
N VAL A 295 -7.84 -8.02 7.91
CA VAL A 295 -9.29 -7.85 8.10
C VAL A 295 -9.60 -6.46 8.66
N ASN A 296 -8.92 -6.05 9.73
CA ASN A 296 -9.08 -4.74 10.36
C ASN A 296 -8.72 -3.56 9.45
N LYS A 297 -7.78 -3.74 8.52
CA LYS A 297 -7.42 -2.72 7.53
C LYS A 297 -8.45 -2.65 6.40
N GLU A 298 -8.81 -3.80 5.83
CA GLU A 298 -9.71 -3.88 4.68
C GLU A 298 -11.15 -3.55 5.05
N LYS A 299 -11.59 -3.89 6.26
CA LYS A 299 -12.89 -3.45 6.83
C LYS A 299 -13.11 -1.95 6.70
N LYS A 300 -12.05 -1.12 6.85
CA LYS A 300 -12.16 0.34 6.70
C LYS A 300 -12.49 0.79 5.28
N LYS A 301 -12.26 -0.06 4.28
CA LYS A 301 -12.59 0.18 2.87
C LYS A 301 -13.99 -0.34 2.51
N LEU A 302 -14.56 -1.26 3.27
CA LEU A 302 -15.90 -1.83 3.06
C LEU A 302 -17.04 -0.88 3.49
N LYS A 303 -16.79 0.44 3.52
CA LYS A 303 -17.77 1.42 3.99
C LYS A 303 -18.98 1.43 3.07
N THR A 304 -20.14 1.41 3.68
CA THR A 304 -21.40 1.60 2.98
C THR A 304 -21.90 3.01 3.23
N ASP A 305 -21.99 3.78 2.15
CA ASP A 305 -22.57 5.11 2.16
C ASP A 305 -23.73 5.19 1.16
N ILE A 306 -24.84 5.76 1.63
CA ILE A 306 -25.96 6.16 0.79
C ILE A 306 -25.66 7.59 0.34
N LYS A 307 -25.35 7.76 -0.95
CA LYS A 307 -25.18 9.07 -1.58
C LYS A 307 -26.52 9.56 -2.12
N LEU A 308 -26.94 10.74 -1.65
CA LEU A 308 -28.13 11.43 -2.15
C LEU A 308 -27.73 12.44 -3.24
N ASP A 309 -28.66 12.73 -4.14
CA ASP A 309 -28.54 13.74 -5.21
C ASP A 309 -28.34 15.17 -4.68
N THR A 310 -28.67 15.40 -3.42
CA THR A 310 -28.49 16.67 -2.70
C THR A 310 -27.09 16.85 -2.08
N ASN A 311 -26.11 16.02 -2.46
CA ASN A 311 -24.76 15.98 -1.89
C ASN A 311 -24.70 15.59 -0.39
N ILE A 312 -25.78 15.03 0.15
CA ILE A 312 -25.82 14.46 1.50
C ILE A 312 -25.36 12.99 1.44
N GLN A 313 -24.55 12.57 2.41
CA GLN A 313 -24.08 11.20 2.55
C GLN A 313 -24.50 10.64 3.90
N ILE A 314 -25.20 9.50 3.90
CA ILE A 314 -25.54 8.73 5.11
C ILE A 314 -24.57 7.56 5.19
N LYS A 315 -23.68 7.58 6.18
CA LYS A 315 -22.73 6.49 6.44
C LYS A 315 -23.37 5.48 7.38
N LEU A 316 -23.32 4.22 7.00
CA LEU A 316 -23.82 3.12 7.81
C LEU A 316 -22.64 2.38 8.44
N ASP A 317 -22.80 1.97 9.69
CA ASP A 317 -21.80 1.16 10.36
C ASP A 317 -21.99 -0.31 9.99
N ILE A 318 -20.91 -0.95 9.55
CA ILE A 318 -20.90 -2.35 9.12
C ILE A 318 -20.94 -3.28 10.35
N ASP A 319 -20.48 -2.81 11.52
CA ASP A 319 -20.58 -3.57 12.76
C ASP A 319 -22.02 -3.63 13.32
N ALA A 320 -22.96 -2.91 12.70
CA ALA A 320 -24.36 -2.91 13.06
C ALA A 320 -25.25 -3.10 11.82
N PRO A 321 -25.23 -4.29 11.19
CA PRO A 321 -25.98 -4.57 9.95
C PRO A 321 -27.48 -4.25 10.08
N ASP A 322 -28.06 -4.55 11.24
CA ASP A 322 -29.48 -4.37 11.51
C ASP A 322 -29.86 -2.92 11.78
N ALA A 323 -28.89 -2.05 12.12
CA ALA A 323 -29.18 -0.65 12.45
C ALA A 323 -29.82 0.10 11.27
N SER A 324 -29.45 -0.24 10.05
CA SER A 324 -30.07 0.32 8.84
C SER A 324 -31.50 -0.16 8.60
N THR A 325 -31.91 -1.29 9.19
CA THR A 325 -33.29 -1.78 9.10
C THR A 325 -34.14 -1.30 10.27
N GLU A 326 -33.56 -1.24 11.47
CA GLU A 326 -34.26 -0.84 12.69
C GLU A 326 -34.43 0.68 12.80
N TYR A 327 -33.43 1.46 12.39
CA TYR A 327 -33.36 2.88 12.69
C TYR A 327 -33.38 3.78 11.45
N LEU A 328 -33.53 3.23 10.25
CA LEU A 328 -33.58 4.00 9.01
C LEU A 328 -34.82 3.64 8.16
N GLU A 329 -35.71 4.61 7.94
CA GLU A 329 -36.92 4.44 7.13
C GLU A 329 -36.85 5.34 5.88
N ARG A 330 -37.03 4.76 4.69
CA ARG A 330 -37.16 5.52 3.44
C ARG A 330 -38.63 5.77 3.13
N GLY A 331 -38.96 7.03 2.83
CA GLY A 331 -40.29 7.41 2.37
C GLY A 331 -40.26 8.32 1.15
N TYR A 332 -41.45 8.75 0.73
CA TYR A 332 -41.65 9.78 -0.28
C TYR A 332 -42.57 10.86 0.29
N ASP A 333 -42.17 12.11 0.15
CA ASP A 333 -42.94 13.27 0.54
C ASP A 333 -43.70 13.78 -0.70
N ASP A 334 -45.03 13.64 -0.68
CA ASP A 334 -45.88 14.01 -1.81
C ASP A 334 -45.98 15.52 -2.03
N GLU A 335 -45.73 16.34 -1.01
CA GLU A 335 -45.73 17.81 -1.11
C GLU A 335 -44.42 18.32 -1.72
N LYS A 336 -43.29 17.81 -1.21
CA LYS A 336 -41.95 18.18 -1.69
C LYS A 336 -41.57 17.48 -3.00
N LYS A 337 -42.29 16.42 -3.38
CA LYS A 337 -41.94 15.54 -4.51
C LYS A 337 -40.53 14.98 -4.40
N MET A 338 -40.14 14.59 -3.19
CA MET A 338 -38.78 14.10 -2.89
C MET A 338 -38.83 12.84 -2.02
N HIS A 339 -37.84 11.97 -2.20
CA HIS A 339 -37.58 10.90 -1.23
C HIS A 339 -36.94 11.45 0.02
N TYR A 340 -37.25 10.85 1.17
CA TYR A 340 -36.59 11.16 2.44
C TYR A 340 -36.12 9.90 3.14
N TYR A 341 -35.19 10.08 4.07
CA TYR A 341 -34.80 9.09 5.07
C TYR A 341 -35.10 9.66 6.46
N LYS A 342 -35.76 8.88 7.32
CA LYS A 342 -35.87 9.15 8.77
C LYS A 342 -34.84 8.33 9.51
N VAL A 343 -34.09 8.97 10.40
CA VAL A 343 -33.14 8.30 11.31
C VAL A 343 -33.72 8.36 12.72
N PHE A 344 -33.89 7.21 13.35
CA PHE A 344 -34.36 7.10 14.73
C PHE A 344 -33.18 6.91 15.69
N PHE A 345 -33.17 7.64 16.82
CA PHE A 345 -32.12 7.52 17.84
C PHE A 345 -32.71 7.76 19.24
N ASN A 346 -32.06 7.19 20.27
CA ASN A 346 -32.50 7.32 21.67
C ASN A 346 -31.81 8.47 22.41
N ALA A 347 -30.50 8.67 22.17
CA ALA A 347 -29.70 9.71 22.81
C ALA A 347 -28.58 10.18 21.86
N GLU A 348 -28.26 11.47 21.90
CA GLU A 348 -27.16 12.09 21.16
C GLU A 348 -25.91 12.17 22.06
N SER A 349 -24.74 11.89 21.50
CA SER A 349 -23.45 11.79 22.21
C SER A 349 -22.45 12.85 21.80
#